data_AF-A0A419HY04-F1
#
_entry.id   AF-A0A419HY04-F1
#
_cell.length_a   1.000
_cell.length_b   1.000
_cell.length_c   1.000
_cell.angle_alpha   90.00
_cell.angle_beta   90.00
_cell.angle_gamma   90.00
#
_symmetry.space_group_name_H-M   'P 1'
#
loop_
_entity.id
_entity.type
_entity.pdbx_description
1 polymer ?
#
loop_
_entity_poly.entity_id
_entity_poly.type
_entity_poly.pdbx_seq_one_letter_code
_entity_poly.pdbx_strand_id
1 'polypeptide(L)'
;MVSTKGGKGGMLAKALKPLATKVKKPGGKAKLTAAQRRAILDQKRKKPKGDWLKGLNTKDKASFDKIQDALNKSAARSNDDIRKSLTQAQLDAGKKHPKFRSTYVGSQIEKDVADRVASDPNIKHMGAGKPGQPVADFQIGNQHNVDITGGTKKSMDDHLVRNYYDHEDQILQYPTFDKKKLDDIFK
;
A
#
# COMPACT_ATOMS: atom_id res chain seq x y z
N MET A 1 13.75 81.90 -5.91
CA MET A 1 13.68 81.79 -4.44
C MET A 1 12.92 80.51 -4.07
N VAL A 2 13.52 79.72 -3.18
CA VAL A 2 12.86 78.81 -2.20
C VAL A 2 12.09 77.58 -2.73
N SER A 3 12.79 76.45 -2.66
CA SER A 3 12.55 75.33 -1.74
C SER A 3 11.34 74.37 -1.89
N THR A 4 11.71 73.11 -2.21
CA THR A 4 11.36 71.83 -1.54
C THR A 4 9.92 71.31 -1.48
N LYS A 5 9.71 70.06 -1.94
CA LYS A 5 9.68 68.83 -1.10
C LYS A 5 9.23 67.60 -1.90
N GLY A 6 9.84 66.43 -1.65
CA GLY A 6 9.13 65.14 -1.80
C GLY A 6 9.97 63.91 -2.14
N GLY A 7 10.30 63.07 -1.15
CA GLY A 7 10.63 61.63 -1.25
C GLY A 7 12.04 61.27 -1.72
N LYS A 8 13.07 60.94 -0.91
CA LYS A 8 13.26 59.95 0.18
C LYS A 8 12.99 58.48 -0.18
N GLY A 9 14.09 57.70 -0.17
CA GLY A 9 14.17 56.26 0.08
C GLY A 9 14.08 55.41 -1.18
N GLY A 10 15.08 54.66 -1.63
CA GLY A 10 16.17 54.00 -0.92
C GLY A 10 16.07 52.49 -1.14
N MET A 11 17.22 51.87 -1.42
CA MET A 11 17.51 50.43 -1.39
C MET A 11 17.42 49.64 -2.71
N LEU A 12 18.58 49.58 -3.38
CA LEU A 12 19.32 48.34 -3.69
C LEU A 12 18.50 47.20 -4.33
N ALA A 13 18.43 47.23 -5.66
CA ALA A 13 18.20 46.05 -6.48
C ALA A 13 19.40 45.08 -6.38
N LYS A 14 19.42 44.22 -5.36
CA LYS A 14 20.25 43.02 -5.36
C LYS A 14 19.57 41.96 -6.21
N ALA A 15 20.15 41.71 -7.38
CA ALA A 15 19.85 40.59 -8.25
C ALA A 15 19.96 39.26 -7.47
N LEU A 16 18.82 38.66 -7.16
CA LEU A 16 18.74 37.27 -6.71
C LEU A 16 19.03 36.37 -7.91
N LYS A 17 20.29 35.97 -8.05
CA LYS A 17 20.66 34.83 -8.90
C LYS A 17 19.90 33.60 -8.39
N PRO A 18 19.25 32.80 -9.24
CA PRO A 18 18.73 31.52 -8.79
C PRO A 18 19.93 30.64 -8.42
N LEU A 19 20.00 30.24 -7.16
CA LEU A 19 20.82 29.12 -6.72
C LEU A 19 20.29 27.87 -7.42
N ALA A 20 20.76 27.65 -8.65
CA ALA A 20 20.68 26.38 -9.33
C ALA A 20 21.55 25.39 -8.55
N THR A 21 20.99 24.81 -7.49
CA THR A 21 21.53 23.63 -6.85
C THR A 21 21.51 22.53 -7.90
N LYS A 22 22.67 22.30 -8.52
CA LYS A 22 22.97 21.07 -9.25
C LYS A 22 22.69 19.90 -8.30
N VAL A 23 21.51 19.31 -8.42
CA VAL A 23 21.20 18.02 -7.81
C VAL A 23 22.08 17.00 -8.53
N LYS A 24 23.23 16.70 -7.94
CA LYS A 24 23.97 15.46 -8.22
C LYS A 24 22.95 14.33 -8.09
N LYS A 25 22.62 13.64 -9.18
CA LYS A 25 21.82 12.40 -9.15
C LYS A 25 22.51 11.40 -8.20
N PRO A 26 21.89 10.98 -7.09
CA PRO A 26 22.23 9.70 -6.49
C PRO A 26 21.28 8.67 -7.10
N GLY A 27 21.82 7.55 -7.57
CA GLY A 27 21.05 6.38 -8.00
C GLY A 27 20.31 5.67 -6.85
N GLY A 28 19.77 6.40 -5.88
CA GLY A 28 18.93 5.91 -4.81
C GLY A 28 17.73 6.83 -4.64
N LYS A 29 16.52 6.31 -4.84
CA LYS A 29 15.29 7.05 -4.55
C LYS A 29 15.37 7.54 -3.11
N ALA A 30 15.36 8.86 -2.90
CA ALA A 30 15.34 9.44 -1.56
C ALA A 30 14.12 8.86 -0.81
N LYS A 31 14.37 8.20 0.33
CA LYS A 31 13.29 7.71 1.19
C LYS A 31 12.47 8.91 1.67
N LEU A 32 11.14 8.81 1.60
CA LEU A 32 10.24 9.84 2.13
C LEU A 32 10.62 10.15 3.58
N THR A 33 10.67 11.44 3.93
CA THR A 33 10.81 11.85 5.32
C THR A 33 9.55 11.48 6.11
N ALA A 34 9.65 11.38 7.44
CA ALA A 34 8.48 11.10 8.28
C ALA A 34 7.35 12.12 8.09
N ALA A 35 7.71 13.41 7.93
CA ALA A 35 6.76 14.48 7.67
C ALA A 35 6.05 14.32 6.32
N GLN A 36 6.79 14.01 5.25
CA GLN A 36 6.22 13.75 3.93
C GLN A 36 5.28 12.53 3.97
N ARG A 37 5.71 11.44 4.63
CA ARG A 37 4.89 10.24 4.80
C ARG A 37 3.57 10.56 5.52
N ARG A 38 3.62 11.34 6.60
CA ARG A 38 2.44 11.75 7.37
C ARG A 38 1.48 12.59 6.52
N ALA A 39 2.00 13.59 5.80
CA ALA A 39 1.17 14.45 4.94
C ALA A 39 0.41 13.64 3.87
N ILE A 40 1.06 12.66 3.24
CA ILE A 40 0.43 11.75 2.26
C ILE A 40 -0.70 10.94 2.91
N LEU A 41 -0.44 10.34 4.08
CA LEU A 41 -1.44 9.56 4.82
C LEU A 41 -2.64 10.42 5.22
N ASP A 42 -2.40 11.62 5.76
CA ASP A 42 -3.46 12.53 6.18
C ASP A 42 -4.31 12.99 4.98
N GLN A 43 -3.70 13.22 3.81
CA GLN A 43 -4.44 13.56 2.59
C GLN A 43 -5.36 12.42 2.15
N LYS A 44 -4.85 11.17 2.11
CA LYS A 44 -5.61 10.01 1.63
C LYS A 44 -6.74 9.61 2.59
N ARG A 45 -6.52 9.81 3.90
CA ARG A 45 -7.51 9.55 4.96
C ARG A 45 -8.64 10.54 5.09
N LYS A 46 -8.47 11.76 4.57
CA LYS A 46 -9.54 12.77 4.57
C LYS A 46 -10.69 12.42 3.63
N LYS A 47 -10.47 11.52 2.67
CA LYS A 47 -11.51 11.08 1.75
C LYS A 47 -12.52 10.18 2.47
N PRO A 48 -13.84 10.37 2.27
CA PRO A 48 -14.86 9.56 2.94
C PRO A 48 -14.76 8.07 2.57
N LYS A 49 -14.92 7.18 3.55
CA LYS A 49 -14.98 5.74 3.29
C LYS A 49 -16.08 5.41 2.28
N GLY A 50 -15.77 4.57 1.30
CA GLY A 50 -16.66 4.18 0.21
C GLY A 50 -16.68 5.15 -0.98
N ASP A 51 -15.98 6.28 -0.93
CA ASP A 51 -15.97 7.26 -2.02
C ASP A 51 -15.34 6.69 -3.30
N TRP A 52 -14.22 5.98 -3.15
CA TRP A 52 -13.58 5.29 -4.27
C TRP A 52 -14.47 4.19 -4.87
N LEU A 53 -15.20 3.45 -4.02
CA LEU A 53 -16.14 2.41 -4.47
C LEU A 53 -17.32 2.96 -5.27
N LYS A 54 -17.79 4.17 -4.96
CA LYS A 54 -18.86 4.84 -5.73
C LYS A 54 -18.41 5.23 -7.14
N GLY A 55 -17.11 5.42 -7.35
CA GLY A 55 -16.53 5.71 -8.65
C GLY A 55 -16.39 4.50 -9.57
N LEU A 56 -16.59 3.28 -9.06
CA LEU A 56 -16.53 2.06 -9.87
C LEU A 56 -17.84 1.86 -10.65
N ASN A 57 -17.71 1.41 -11.90
CA ASN A 57 -18.87 0.90 -12.63
C ASN A 57 -19.34 -0.44 -12.02
N THR A 58 -20.53 -0.89 -12.41
CA THR A 58 -21.15 -2.12 -11.87
C THR A 58 -20.25 -3.36 -11.99
N LYS A 59 -19.54 -3.52 -13.11
CA LYS A 59 -18.67 -4.67 -13.36
C LYS A 59 -17.44 -4.64 -12.48
N ASP A 60 -16.80 -3.48 -12.38
CA ASP A 60 -15.60 -3.29 -11.56
C ASP A 60 -15.91 -3.42 -10.07
N LYS A 61 -17.07 -2.92 -9.64
CA LYS A 61 -17.57 -3.13 -8.29
C LYS A 61 -17.81 -4.62 -7.99
N ALA A 62 -18.42 -5.37 -8.91
CA ALA A 62 -18.61 -6.81 -8.74
C ALA A 62 -17.27 -7.57 -8.63
N SER A 63 -16.27 -7.18 -9.41
CA SER A 63 -14.92 -7.74 -9.29
C SER A 63 -14.25 -7.36 -7.96
N PHE A 64 -14.41 -6.12 -7.49
CA PHE A 64 -13.92 -5.71 -6.17
C PHE A 64 -14.56 -6.56 -5.05
N ASP A 65 -15.88 -6.71 -5.09
CA ASP A 65 -16.64 -7.49 -4.12
C ASP A 65 -16.17 -8.97 -4.12
N LYS A 66 -15.82 -9.53 -5.29
CA LYS A 66 -15.21 -10.87 -5.39
C LYS A 66 -13.82 -10.97 -4.75
N ILE A 67 -12.95 -9.97 -4.92
CA ILE A 67 -11.64 -9.95 -4.24
C ILE A 67 -11.84 -9.91 -2.72
N GLN A 68 -12.77 -9.06 -2.25
CA GLN A 68 -13.09 -8.96 -0.83
C GLN A 68 -13.67 -10.27 -0.26
N ASP A 69 -14.57 -10.94 -0.97
CA ASP A 69 -15.10 -12.24 -0.59
C ASP A 69 -14.02 -13.33 -0.59
N ALA A 70 -13.17 -13.36 -1.63
CA ALA A 70 -12.04 -14.27 -1.70
C ALA A 70 -11.06 -14.05 -0.53
N LEU A 71 -10.79 -12.80 -0.16
CA LEU A 71 -9.97 -12.46 1.00
C LEU A 71 -10.57 -13.00 2.30
N ASN A 72 -11.87 -12.77 2.51
CA ASN A 72 -12.57 -13.25 3.69
C ASN A 72 -12.51 -14.79 3.79
N LYS A 73 -12.75 -15.49 2.68
CA LYS A 73 -12.65 -16.96 2.61
C LYS A 73 -11.22 -17.47 2.87
N SER A 74 -10.23 -16.81 2.29
CA SER A 74 -8.80 -17.17 2.45
C SER A 74 -8.32 -16.97 3.89
N ALA A 75 -8.74 -15.88 4.53
CA ALA A 75 -8.42 -15.57 5.92
C ALA A 75 -9.17 -16.47 6.93
N ALA A 76 -10.36 -16.96 6.55
CA ALA A 76 -11.19 -17.85 7.37
C ALA A 76 -10.76 -19.33 7.30
N ARG A 77 -9.77 -19.69 6.47
CA ARG A 77 -9.26 -21.07 6.39
C ARG A 77 -8.81 -21.60 7.76
N SER A 78 -9.00 -22.91 7.93
CA SER A 78 -8.57 -23.61 9.15
C SER A 78 -7.04 -23.55 9.29
N ASN A 79 -6.54 -23.76 10.51
CA ASN A 79 -5.11 -23.78 10.78
C ASN A 79 -4.41 -24.90 9.99
N ASP A 80 -5.09 -26.05 9.84
CA ASP A 80 -4.56 -27.20 9.09
C ASP A 80 -4.55 -26.95 7.58
N ASP A 81 -5.56 -26.26 7.02
CA ASP A 81 -5.56 -25.89 5.60
C ASP A 81 -4.45 -24.89 5.29
N ILE A 82 -4.26 -23.88 6.15
CA ILE A 82 -3.15 -22.93 6.02
C ILE A 82 -1.81 -23.68 6.12
N ARG A 83 -1.66 -24.57 7.09
CA ARG A 83 -0.45 -25.39 7.26
C ARG A 83 -0.14 -26.23 6.01
N LYS A 84 -1.14 -26.91 5.43
CA LYS A 84 -0.99 -27.71 4.21
C LYS A 84 -0.59 -26.87 2.99
N SER A 85 -0.96 -25.59 2.95
CA SER A 85 -0.56 -24.67 1.88
C SER A 85 0.89 -24.17 2.00
N LEU A 86 1.52 -24.31 3.18
CA LEU A 86 2.91 -23.93 3.40
C LEU A 86 3.86 -25.04 2.95
N THR A 87 4.98 -24.65 2.34
CA THR A 87 6.08 -25.58 2.04
C THR A 87 6.77 -26.02 3.33
N GLN A 88 7.42 -27.19 3.31
CA GLN A 88 8.19 -27.67 4.48
C GLN A 88 9.27 -26.66 4.92
N ALA A 89 9.94 -26.02 3.95
CA ALA A 89 10.93 -24.98 4.24
C ALA A 89 10.33 -23.76 4.97
N GLN A 90 9.12 -23.34 4.60
CA GLN A 90 8.41 -22.25 5.31
C GLN A 90 8.00 -22.67 6.72
N LEU A 91 7.53 -23.92 6.89
CA LEU A 91 7.20 -24.46 8.21
C LEU A 91 8.44 -24.49 9.12
N ASP A 92 9.57 -25.00 8.62
CA ASP A 92 10.82 -25.09 9.37
C ASP A 92 11.38 -23.70 9.70
N ALA A 93 11.36 -22.77 8.74
CA ALA A 93 11.78 -21.39 8.96
C ALA A 93 10.86 -20.67 9.96
N GLY A 94 9.55 -20.91 9.92
CA GLY A 94 8.60 -20.37 10.88
C GLY A 94 8.77 -20.95 12.29
N LYS A 95 9.15 -22.24 12.40
CA LYS A 95 9.54 -22.87 13.67
C LYS A 95 10.78 -22.21 14.27
N LYS A 96 11.83 -22.02 13.46
CA LYS A 96 13.09 -21.38 13.85
C LYS A 96 12.94 -19.88 14.14
N HIS A 97 12.03 -19.20 13.45
CA HIS A 97 11.85 -17.75 13.54
C HIS A 97 10.38 -17.35 13.71
N PRO A 98 9.82 -17.44 14.94
CA PRO A 98 8.40 -17.19 15.20
C PRO A 98 7.88 -15.83 14.73
N LYS A 99 8.74 -14.79 14.77
CA LYS A 99 8.40 -13.42 14.33
C LYS A 99 8.05 -13.29 12.84
N PHE A 100 8.39 -14.27 12.00
CA PHE A 100 8.11 -14.25 10.56
C PHE A 100 6.90 -15.11 10.16
N ARG A 101 6.27 -15.82 11.12
CA ARG A 101 5.12 -16.70 10.84
C ARG A 101 3.96 -15.98 10.17
N SER A 102 3.62 -14.78 10.64
CA SER A 102 2.56 -13.96 10.05
C SER A 102 2.84 -13.58 8.61
N THR A 103 4.11 -13.39 8.23
CA THR A 103 4.50 -13.11 6.84
C THR A 103 4.22 -14.32 5.95
N TYR A 104 4.61 -15.52 6.37
CA TYR A 104 4.34 -16.74 5.61
C TYR A 104 2.83 -17.00 5.47
N VAL A 105 2.05 -16.83 6.54
CA VAL A 105 0.59 -16.98 6.47
C VAL A 105 -0.03 -15.92 5.57
N GLY A 106 0.40 -14.66 5.67
CA GLY A 106 -0.04 -13.56 4.82
C GLY A 106 0.18 -13.86 3.33
N SER A 107 1.39 -14.28 2.95
CA SER A 107 1.70 -14.64 1.58
C SER A 107 0.85 -15.81 1.04
N GLN A 108 0.48 -16.78 1.89
CA GLN A 108 -0.43 -17.85 1.48
C GLN A 108 -1.87 -17.36 1.29
N ILE A 109 -2.30 -16.38 2.07
CA ILE A 109 -3.63 -15.75 1.90
C ILE A 109 -3.68 -14.96 0.60
N GLU A 110 -2.68 -14.11 0.33
CA GLU A 110 -2.60 -13.34 -0.91
C GLU A 110 -2.61 -14.26 -2.14
N LYS A 111 -1.84 -15.37 -2.08
CA LYS A 111 -1.85 -16.40 -3.12
C LYS A 111 -3.22 -17.08 -3.29
N ASP A 112 -3.85 -17.52 -2.20
CA ASP A 112 -5.17 -18.17 -2.22
C ASP A 112 -6.25 -17.23 -2.79
N VAL A 113 -6.17 -15.93 -2.49
CA VAL A 113 -7.05 -14.93 -3.09
C VAL A 113 -6.85 -14.83 -4.59
N ALA A 114 -5.60 -14.75 -5.05
CA ALA A 114 -5.30 -14.72 -6.48
C ALA A 114 -5.84 -15.96 -7.21
N ASP A 115 -5.70 -17.14 -6.62
CA ASP A 115 -6.23 -18.39 -7.18
C ASP A 115 -7.76 -18.38 -7.24
N ARG A 116 -8.45 -17.87 -6.21
CA ARG A 116 -9.92 -17.79 -6.15
C ARG A 116 -10.52 -16.85 -7.20
N VAL A 117 -9.83 -15.77 -7.54
CA VAL A 117 -10.32 -14.77 -8.49
C VAL A 117 -9.76 -14.94 -9.90
N ALA A 118 -8.90 -15.94 -10.13
CA ALA A 118 -8.20 -16.16 -11.40
C ALA A 118 -9.13 -16.35 -12.61
N SER A 119 -10.38 -16.78 -12.38
CA SER A 119 -11.39 -16.96 -13.43
C SER A 119 -12.17 -15.68 -13.78
N ASP A 120 -12.02 -14.59 -13.03
CA ASP A 120 -12.67 -13.32 -13.36
C ASP A 120 -11.87 -12.59 -14.44
N PRO A 121 -12.37 -12.47 -15.69
CA PRO A 121 -11.64 -11.83 -16.77
C PRO A 121 -11.44 -10.32 -16.58
N ASN A 122 -12.13 -9.72 -15.60
CA ASN A 122 -12.01 -8.31 -15.27
C ASN A 122 -10.96 -8.04 -14.18
N ILE A 123 -10.38 -9.08 -13.59
CA ILE A 123 -9.34 -9.02 -12.56
C ILE A 123 -8.02 -9.51 -13.14
N LYS A 124 -6.98 -8.69 -13.03
CA LYS A 124 -5.62 -9.07 -13.33
C LYS A 124 -4.79 -9.13 -12.05
N HIS A 125 -4.26 -10.30 -11.73
CA HIS A 125 -3.23 -10.44 -10.71
C HIS A 125 -1.90 -9.91 -11.26
N MET A 126 -1.32 -8.93 -10.59
CA MET A 126 -0.16 -8.17 -11.06
C MET A 126 1.18 -8.79 -10.62
N GLY A 127 1.12 -9.81 -9.75
CA GLY A 127 2.28 -10.56 -9.27
C GLY A 127 3.05 -9.86 -8.17
N ALA A 128 4.20 -10.43 -7.81
CA ALA A 128 5.03 -9.91 -6.72
C ALA A 128 5.83 -8.66 -7.13
N GLY A 129 5.81 -7.64 -6.28
CA GLY A 129 6.68 -6.47 -6.43
C GLY A 129 8.16 -6.84 -6.38
N LYS A 130 8.98 -6.13 -7.17
CA LYS A 130 10.45 -6.22 -7.08
C LYS A 130 10.97 -5.11 -6.15
N PRO A 131 12.17 -5.26 -5.55
CA PRO A 131 12.80 -4.17 -4.81
C PRO A 131 12.81 -2.86 -5.61
N GLY A 132 12.20 -1.81 -5.06
CA GLY A 132 12.13 -0.49 -5.69
C GLY A 132 11.03 -0.33 -6.76
N GLN A 133 10.25 -1.38 -7.04
CA GLN A 133 9.11 -1.40 -7.97
C GLN A 133 7.91 -2.05 -7.27
N PRO A 134 7.26 -1.34 -6.33
CA PRO A 134 6.01 -1.82 -5.76
C PRO A 134 4.97 -1.91 -6.89
N VAL A 135 4.21 -3.00 -6.91
CA VAL A 135 3.06 -3.21 -7.79
C VAL A 135 1.86 -3.46 -6.91
N ALA A 136 0.67 -3.06 -7.35
CA ALA A 136 -0.56 -3.47 -6.70
C ALA A 136 -0.69 -5.00 -6.77
N ASP A 137 -1.44 -5.63 -5.89
CA ASP A 137 -1.71 -7.06 -6.01
C ASP A 137 -2.66 -7.34 -7.18
N PHE A 138 -3.69 -6.52 -7.34
CA PHE A 138 -4.72 -6.67 -8.38
C PHE A 138 -4.95 -5.38 -9.16
N GLN A 139 -5.36 -5.53 -10.41
CA GLN A 139 -5.92 -4.47 -11.23
C GLN A 139 -7.29 -4.90 -11.77
N ILE A 140 -8.31 -4.11 -11.47
CA ILE A 140 -9.68 -4.30 -11.96
C ILE A 140 -9.92 -3.38 -13.16
N GLY A 141 -10.53 -3.91 -14.23
CA GLY A 141 -10.92 -3.11 -15.41
C GLY A 141 -9.75 -2.38 -16.07
N ASN A 142 -8.51 -2.89 -15.93
CA ASN A 142 -7.26 -2.28 -16.41
C ASN A 142 -6.89 -0.90 -15.83
N GLN A 143 -7.56 -0.43 -14.77
CA GLN A 143 -7.34 0.93 -14.25
C GLN A 143 -7.42 1.03 -12.72
N HIS A 144 -8.13 0.14 -12.05
CA HIS A 144 -8.40 0.22 -10.62
C HIS A 144 -7.47 -0.70 -9.84
N ASN A 145 -6.45 -0.13 -9.20
CA ASN A 145 -5.52 -0.90 -8.37
C ASN A 145 -6.14 -1.25 -7.03
N VAL A 146 -5.92 -2.49 -6.58
CA VAL A 146 -6.34 -3.00 -5.27
C VAL A 146 -5.18 -3.80 -4.65
N ASP A 147 -4.92 -3.57 -3.37
CA ASP A 147 -3.96 -4.33 -2.56
C ASP A 147 -4.67 -5.14 -1.49
N ILE A 148 -3.99 -6.18 -1.04
CA ILE A 148 -4.30 -6.94 0.14
C ILE A 148 -3.15 -6.75 1.12
N THR A 149 -3.48 -6.60 2.41
CA THR A 149 -2.45 -6.46 3.44
C THR A 149 -2.93 -6.99 4.79
N GLY A 150 -1.99 -7.24 5.70
CA GLY A 150 -2.33 -7.59 7.08
C GLY A 150 -2.93 -6.40 7.83
N GLY A 151 -3.88 -6.66 8.74
CA GLY A 151 -4.66 -5.65 9.44
C GLY A 151 -3.93 -4.80 10.49
N THR A 152 -2.60 -4.67 10.40
CA THR A 152 -1.86 -3.75 11.28
C THR A 152 -1.84 -2.35 10.68
N LYS A 153 -1.94 -1.32 11.54
CA LYS A 153 -1.84 0.08 11.10
C LYS A 153 -0.57 0.36 10.30
N LYS A 154 0.56 -0.25 10.69
CA LYS A 154 1.83 -0.10 9.98
C LYS A 154 1.73 -0.64 8.54
N SER A 155 1.18 -1.85 8.37
CA SER A 155 1.00 -2.46 7.04
C SER A 155 0.11 -1.60 6.16
N MET A 156 -1.04 -1.17 6.69
CA MET A 156 -1.93 -0.24 6.00
C MET A 156 -1.21 1.06 5.61
N ASP A 157 -0.50 1.69 6.54
CA ASP A 157 0.22 2.94 6.23
C ASP A 157 1.31 2.72 5.15
N ASP A 158 2.02 1.59 5.17
CA ASP A 158 3.07 1.27 4.19
C ASP A 158 2.50 1.02 2.78
N HIS A 159 1.27 0.49 2.70
CA HIS A 159 0.57 0.32 1.44
C HIS A 159 -0.02 1.67 0.97
N LEU A 160 -0.69 2.40 1.86
CA LEU A 160 -1.39 3.64 1.51
C LEU A 160 -0.44 4.74 1.01
N VAL A 161 0.84 4.72 1.37
CA VAL A 161 1.82 5.72 0.86
C VAL A 161 2.31 5.42 -0.56
N ARG A 162 1.97 4.27 -1.15
CA ARG A 162 2.34 3.94 -2.53
C ARG A 162 1.66 4.92 -3.50
N ASN A 163 2.35 5.26 -4.59
CA ASN A 163 1.95 6.35 -5.49
C ASN A 163 0.74 6.02 -6.39
N TYR A 164 0.38 4.75 -6.52
CA TYR A 164 -0.73 4.29 -7.36
C TYR A 164 -2.03 4.02 -6.58
N TYR A 165 -2.04 4.32 -5.27
CA TYR A 165 -3.24 4.40 -4.46
C TYR A 165 -3.56 5.85 -4.14
N ASP A 166 -4.83 6.20 -4.11
CA ASP A 166 -5.30 7.52 -3.72
C ASP A 166 -6.39 7.46 -2.65
N HIS A 167 -6.84 6.27 -2.25
CA HIS A 167 -7.90 6.04 -1.27
C HIS A 167 -7.67 4.78 -0.41
N GLU A 168 -8.15 4.77 0.85
CA GLU A 168 -8.03 3.60 1.75
C GLU A 168 -8.85 2.38 1.29
N ASP A 169 -10.01 2.58 0.68
CA ASP A 169 -10.86 1.51 0.11
C ASP A 169 -10.12 0.60 -0.89
N GLN A 170 -9.02 1.07 -1.49
CA GLN A 170 -8.20 0.27 -2.40
C GLN A 170 -7.35 -0.78 -1.68
N ILE A 171 -7.27 -0.75 -0.35
CA ILE A 171 -6.42 -1.64 0.43
C ILE A 171 -7.31 -2.49 1.33
N LEU A 172 -7.49 -3.75 0.91
CA LEU A 172 -8.24 -4.75 1.64
C LEU A 172 -7.37 -5.36 2.74
N GLN A 173 -7.96 -5.61 3.91
CA GLN A 173 -7.24 -6.11 5.07
C GLN A 173 -7.77 -7.46 5.54
N TYR A 174 -6.86 -8.42 5.77
CA TYR A 174 -7.16 -9.60 6.58
C TYR A 174 -6.79 -9.35 8.06
N PRO A 175 -7.43 -10.02 9.03
CA PRO A 175 -7.15 -9.79 10.45
C PRO A 175 -5.70 -10.11 10.81
N THR A 176 -5.19 -9.44 11.85
CA THR A 176 -3.92 -9.84 12.46
C THR A 176 -4.10 -11.19 13.16
N PHE A 177 -3.22 -12.16 12.87
CA PHE A 177 -3.27 -13.47 13.51
C PHE A 177 -2.71 -13.41 14.93
N ASP A 178 -3.48 -13.94 15.88
CA ASP A 178 -3.00 -14.12 17.24
C ASP A 178 -1.89 -15.19 17.32
N LYS A 179 -1.12 -15.15 18.41
CA LYS A 179 0.00 -16.06 18.63
C LYS A 179 -0.45 -17.52 18.64
N LYS A 180 -1.62 -17.84 19.22
CA LYS A 180 -2.12 -19.21 19.36
C LYS A 180 -2.37 -19.83 17.98
N LYS A 181 -3.06 -19.11 17.09
CA LYS A 181 -3.30 -19.53 15.70
C LYS A 181 -1.99 -19.78 14.96
N LEU A 182 -1.00 -18.91 15.14
CA LEU A 182 0.33 -19.08 14.53
C LEU A 182 1.07 -20.28 15.13
N ASP A 183 1.01 -20.50 16.44
CA ASP A 183 1.60 -21.69 17.07
C ASP A 183 0.95 -22.98 16.53
N ASP A 184 -0.38 -23.01 16.40
CA ASP A 184 -1.13 -24.15 15.88
C ASP A 184 -0.81 -24.47 14.39
N ILE A 185 -0.62 -23.45 13.55
CA ILE A 185 -0.22 -23.63 12.14
C ILE A 185 1.19 -24.23 12.07
N PHE A 186 2.13 -23.70 12.85
CA PHE A 186 3.56 -24.01 12.78
C PHE A 186 4.03 -25.10 13.76
N LYS A 187 3.13 -25.85 14.40
CA LYS A 187 3.50 -26.97 15.31
C LYS A 187 4.34 -28.06 14.65
#